data_AF-A0A2V9KLC1-F1
#
_entry.id   AF-A0A2V9KLC1-F1
#
_cell.length_a   1.000
_cell.length_b   1.000
_cell.length_c   1.000
_cell.angle_alpha   90.00
_cell.angle_beta   90.00
_cell.angle_gamma   90.00
#
_symmetry.space_group_name_H-M   'P 1'
#
loop_
_entity.id
_entity.type
_entity.pdbx_description
1 polymer ?
#
loop_
_entity_poly.entity_id
_entity_poly.type
_entity_poly.pdbx_seq_one_letter_code
_entity_poly.pdbx_strand_id
1 'polypeptide(L)'
;MARKRVPLYERLPEIYRIKDGEQSPPDQLKAYLGLFEDVLGSVHENIEQLYHDLFIETCDPWVIPYIGSLLGTTVLAGDPWTLRADVADTIALRRRKGTIGAIELLAFNLTKWGAHCVELRENIAWHQHLNHQRPDAGGAPPYAQPGVTRNTVIRGGTVTLRDPAMLSLRGTPFDPYAYYPEVRPPAPGGLRIN
;
A
#
# COMPACT_ATOMS: atom_id res chain seq x y z
N MET A 1 28.22 -0.50 -31.29
CA MET A 1 28.34 -1.73 -30.48
C MET A 1 28.02 -1.35 -29.05
N ALA A 2 27.08 -2.03 -28.39
CA ALA A 2 26.81 -1.82 -26.97
C ALA A 2 28.12 -2.00 -26.19
N ARG A 3 28.44 -1.07 -25.29
CA ARG A 3 29.65 -1.13 -24.47
C ARG A 3 29.61 -2.44 -23.68
N LYS A 4 30.61 -3.30 -23.83
CA LYS A 4 30.71 -4.54 -23.06
C LYS A 4 30.77 -4.16 -21.57
N ARG A 5 29.83 -4.70 -20.78
CA ARG A 5 29.64 -4.32 -19.37
C ARG A 5 30.84 -4.68 -18.49
N VAL A 6 31.54 -5.77 -18.85
CA VAL A 6 32.76 -6.22 -18.17
C VAL A 6 33.92 -6.22 -19.17
N PRO A 7 34.62 -5.08 -19.37
CA PRO A 7 35.78 -5.04 -20.24
C PRO A 7 36.99 -5.64 -19.51
N LEU A 8 37.23 -6.93 -19.72
CA LEU A 8 38.37 -7.66 -19.15
C LEU A 8 39.69 -7.15 -19.70
N TYR A 9 39.78 -6.87 -21.00
CA TYR A 9 40.99 -6.37 -21.62
C TYR A 9 41.45 -5.04 -21.01
N GLU A 10 40.51 -4.13 -20.73
CA GLU A 10 40.80 -2.84 -20.07
C GLU A 10 41.28 -3.01 -18.62
N ARG A 11 40.89 -4.10 -17.95
CA ARG A 11 41.30 -4.42 -16.58
C ARG A 11 42.68 -5.08 -16.51
N LEU A 12 43.25 -5.49 -17.64
CA LEU A 12 44.60 -6.04 -17.66
C LEU A 12 45.65 -4.94 -17.39
N PRO A 13 46.74 -5.28 -16.68
CA PRO A 13 47.90 -4.41 -16.57
C PRO A 13 48.38 -3.96 -17.96
N GLU A 14 48.77 -2.70 -18.07
CA GLU A 14 49.10 -2.04 -19.33
C GLU A 14 50.22 -2.76 -20.11
N ILE A 15 51.19 -3.35 -19.40
CA ILE A 15 52.26 -4.18 -19.99
C ILE A 15 51.71 -5.28 -20.92
N TYR A 16 50.60 -5.94 -20.56
CA TYR A 16 50.05 -7.01 -21.38
C TYR A 16 49.30 -6.48 -22.61
N ARG A 17 48.68 -5.30 -22.49
CA ARG A 17 48.00 -4.63 -23.61
C ARG A 17 49.00 -4.13 -24.65
N ILE A 18 50.11 -3.54 -24.20
CA ILE A 18 51.22 -3.13 -25.08
C ILE A 18 51.77 -4.35 -25.83
N LYS A 19 52.09 -5.43 -25.09
CA LYS A 19 52.64 -6.67 -25.69
C LYS A 19 51.69 -7.35 -26.68
N ASP A 20 50.38 -7.24 -26.48
CA ASP A 20 49.37 -7.78 -27.40
C ASP A 20 49.29 -6.97 -28.70
N GLY A 21 49.47 -5.65 -28.62
CA GLY A 21 49.55 -4.76 -29.79
C GLY A 21 50.82 -4.96 -30.63
N GLU A 22 51.90 -5.46 -30.02
CA GLU A 22 53.17 -5.78 -30.69
C GLU A 22 53.17 -7.14 -31.42
N GLN A 23 52.16 -8.00 -31.21
CA GLN A 23 52.05 -9.29 -31.90
C GLN A 23 51.68 -9.14 -33.37
N SER A 24 51.96 -10.17 -34.17
CA SER A 24 51.55 -10.25 -35.58
C SER A 24 50.74 -11.53 -35.85
N PRO A 25 49.44 -11.44 -36.17
CA PRO A 25 48.60 -10.23 -36.17
C PRO A 25 48.39 -9.61 -34.77
N PRO A 26 48.11 -8.30 -34.66
CA PRO A 26 47.93 -7.61 -33.38
C PRO A 26 46.58 -7.95 -32.72
N ASP A 27 46.46 -7.66 -31.42
CA ASP A 27 45.20 -7.74 -30.64
C ASP A 27 44.60 -9.16 -30.52
N GLN A 28 45.41 -10.21 -30.60
CA GLN A 28 44.93 -11.59 -30.49
C GLN A 28 44.36 -11.91 -29.10
N LEU A 29 45.02 -11.43 -28.04
CA LEU A 29 44.53 -11.61 -26.68
C LEU A 29 43.23 -10.82 -26.48
N LYS A 30 43.15 -9.59 -27.00
CA LYS A 30 41.92 -8.80 -27.00
C LYS A 30 40.76 -9.52 -27.70
N ALA A 31 41.01 -10.12 -28.88
CA ALA A 31 40.00 -10.88 -29.60
C ALA A 31 39.55 -12.12 -28.82
N TYR A 32 40.48 -12.86 -28.23
CA TYR A 32 40.20 -14.02 -27.38
C TYR A 32 39.37 -13.63 -26.15
N LEU A 33 39.80 -12.61 -25.40
CA LEU A 33 39.08 -12.11 -24.24
C LEU A 33 37.72 -11.54 -24.61
N GLY A 34 37.60 -10.92 -25.79
CA GLY A 34 36.33 -10.44 -26.31
C GLY A 34 35.23 -11.50 -26.31
N LEU A 35 35.56 -12.76 -26.63
CA LEU A 35 34.60 -13.87 -26.57
C LEU A 35 34.11 -14.14 -25.13
N PHE A 36 35.00 -14.07 -24.15
CA PHE A 36 34.63 -14.24 -22.73
C PHE A 36 33.87 -13.04 -22.18
N GLU A 37 34.22 -11.83 -22.61
CA GLU A 37 33.53 -10.60 -22.21
C GLU A 37 32.07 -10.60 -22.64
N ASP A 38 31.73 -11.20 -23.79
CA ASP A 38 30.34 -11.33 -24.24
C ASP A 38 29.55 -12.27 -23.32
N VAL A 39 30.10 -13.44 -23.00
CA VAL A 39 29.47 -14.39 -22.07
C VAL A 39 29.34 -13.79 -20.67
N LEU A 40 30.39 -13.14 -20.16
CA LEU A 40 30.34 -12.46 -18.87
C LEU A 40 29.35 -11.30 -18.86
N GLY A 41 29.22 -10.58 -19.98
CA GLY A 41 28.20 -9.57 -20.17
C GLY A 41 26.80 -10.15 -19.98
N SER A 42 26.48 -11.25 -20.66
CA SER A 42 25.19 -11.94 -20.52
C SER A 42 24.93 -12.46 -19.11
N VAL A 43 25.96 -12.98 -18.44
CA VAL A 43 25.84 -13.42 -17.02
C VAL A 43 25.54 -12.22 -16.12
N HIS A 44 26.23 -11.09 -16.31
CA HIS A 44 25.99 -9.90 -15.51
C HIS A 44 24.59 -9.32 -15.73
N GLU A 45 24.13 -9.30 -16.99
CA GLU A 45 22.77 -8.90 -17.33
C GLU A 45 21.72 -9.82 -16.68
N ASN A 46 21.96 -11.13 -16.67
CA ASN A 46 21.07 -12.06 -16.00
C ASN A 46 21.04 -11.82 -14.48
N ILE A 47 22.19 -11.57 -13.85
CA ILE A 47 22.26 -11.26 -12.41
C ILE A 47 21.51 -9.96 -12.10
N GLU A 48 21.69 -8.92 -12.90
CA GLU A 48 20.92 -7.67 -12.76
C GLU A 48 19.42 -7.93 -12.89
N GLN A 49 19.01 -8.74 -13.87
CA GLN A 49 17.61 -9.12 -14.04
C GLN A 49 17.08 -9.87 -12.81
N LEU A 50 17.87 -10.77 -12.20
CA LEU A 50 17.48 -11.42 -10.94
C LEU A 50 17.26 -10.43 -9.79
N TYR A 51 18.01 -9.32 -9.74
CA TYR A 51 17.75 -8.25 -8.77
C TYR A 51 16.48 -7.47 -9.10
N HIS A 52 16.20 -7.22 -10.37
CA HIS A 52 14.94 -6.63 -10.82
C HIS A 52 13.74 -7.52 -10.50
N ASP A 53 13.92 -8.83 -10.53
CA ASP A 53 12.92 -9.85 -10.21
C ASP A 53 12.47 -9.85 -8.75
N LEU A 54 13.23 -9.21 -7.85
CA LEU A 54 12.84 -9.04 -6.45
C LEU A 54 11.70 -8.04 -6.24
N PHE A 55 11.46 -7.13 -7.21
CA PHE A 55 10.50 -6.06 -7.09
C PHE A 55 9.35 -6.25 -8.06
N ILE A 56 8.11 -6.14 -7.57
CA ILE A 56 6.93 -6.31 -8.41
C ILE A 56 6.88 -5.26 -9.52
N GLU A 57 7.51 -4.10 -9.41
CA GLU A 57 7.50 -3.04 -10.43
C GLU A 57 8.43 -3.35 -11.61
N THR A 58 9.52 -4.09 -11.38
CA THR A 58 10.60 -4.31 -12.36
C THR A 58 10.80 -5.77 -12.77
N CYS A 59 10.22 -6.73 -12.05
CA CYS A 59 10.42 -8.16 -12.32
C CYS A 59 9.99 -8.57 -13.72
N ASP A 60 10.51 -9.67 -14.22
CA ASP A 60 10.00 -10.26 -15.46
C ASP A 60 8.55 -10.77 -15.30
N PRO A 61 7.76 -10.81 -16.40
CA PRO A 61 6.37 -11.29 -16.37
C PRO A 61 6.18 -12.68 -15.75
N TRP A 62 7.15 -13.58 -15.95
CA TRP A 62 7.07 -14.95 -15.43
C TRP A 62 7.22 -15.02 -13.91
N VAL A 63 7.79 -13.98 -13.27
CA VAL A 63 8.03 -13.90 -11.82
C VAL A 63 6.78 -13.44 -11.06
N ILE A 64 5.92 -12.65 -11.70
CA ILE A 64 4.68 -12.11 -11.13
C ILE A 64 3.84 -13.17 -10.39
N PRO A 65 3.50 -14.35 -10.98
CA PRO A 65 2.72 -15.37 -10.27
C PRO A 65 3.43 -15.92 -9.02
N TYR A 66 4.76 -15.97 -9.01
CA TYR A 66 5.52 -16.40 -7.84
C TYR A 66 5.43 -15.38 -6.71
N ILE A 67 5.61 -14.09 -6.99
CA ILE A 67 5.41 -13.02 -6.00
C ILE A 67 3.97 -13.05 -5.46
N GLY A 68 2.98 -13.20 -6.35
CA GLY A 68 1.59 -13.36 -5.96
C GLY A 68 1.36 -14.55 -5.02
N SER A 69 1.97 -15.70 -5.33
CA SER A 69 1.88 -16.90 -4.49
C SER A 69 2.48 -16.72 -3.09
N LEU A 70 3.57 -15.96 -2.95
CA LEU A 70 4.17 -15.62 -1.65
C LEU A 70 3.24 -14.76 -0.79
N LEU A 71 2.44 -13.92 -1.45
CA LEU A 71 1.38 -13.18 -0.79
C LEU A 71 0.13 -14.06 -0.60
N GLY A 72 0.00 -15.22 -1.25
CA GLY A 72 -1.25 -15.97 -1.25
C GLY A 72 -2.37 -15.22 -1.97
N THR A 73 -2.03 -14.49 -3.03
CA THR A 73 -2.99 -13.95 -3.99
C THR A 73 -3.21 -14.94 -5.11
N THR A 74 -4.47 -15.13 -5.50
CA THR A 74 -4.79 -15.88 -6.71
C THR A 74 -4.74 -14.90 -7.87
N VAL A 75 -3.66 -14.95 -8.66
CA VAL A 75 -3.56 -14.14 -9.88
C VAL A 75 -4.59 -14.62 -10.90
N LEU A 76 -5.36 -13.69 -11.44
CA LEU A 76 -6.27 -13.96 -12.55
C LEU A 76 -5.49 -14.10 -13.86
N ALA A 77 -6.11 -14.61 -14.92
CA ALA A 77 -5.50 -14.57 -16.25
C ALA A 77 -5.58 -13.14 -16.81
N GLY A 78 -4.50 -12.63 -17.40
CA GLY A 78 -4.44 -11.27 -17.93
C GLY A 78 -3.09 -10.89 -18.51
N ASP A 79 -2.98 -9.63 -18.93
CA ASP A 79 -1.73 -9.05 -19.42
C ASP A 79 -0.74 -8.82 -18.24
N PRO A 80 0.57 -9.03 -18.42
CA PRO A 80 1.56 -8.80 -17.38
C PRO A 80 1.45 -7.45 -16.67
N TRP A 81 1.07 -6.38 -17.37
CA TRP A 81 0.85 -5.07 -16.77
C TRP A 81 -0.28 -5.09 -15.73
N THR A 82 -1.40 -5.71 -16.06
CA THR A 82 -2.55 -5.82 -15.14
C THR A 82 -2.26 -6.71 -13.94
N LEU A 83 -1.53 -7.81 -14.15
CA LEU A 83 -1.14 -8.71 -13.06
C LEU A 83 -0.18 -8.03 -12.10
N ARG A 84 0.76 -7.23 -12.64
CA ARG A 84 1.69 -6.45 -11.85
C ARG A 84 0.95 -5.47 -10.95
N ALA A 85 -0.02 -4.73 -11.51
CA ALA A 85 -0.83 -3.78 -10.76
C ALA A 85 -1.62 -4.46 -9.64
N ASP A 86 -2.25 -5.61 -9.92
CA ASP A 86 -3.05 -6.36 -8.92
C ASP A 86 -2.21 -6.86 -7.74
N VAL A 87 -1.02 -7.43 -8.02
CA VAL A 87 -0.09 -7.86 -6.98
C VAL A 87 0.44 -6.65 -6.19
N ALA A 88 0.79 -5.56 -6.86
CA ALA A 88 1.25 -4.33 -6.22
C ALA A 88 0.15 -3.71 -5.31
N ASP A 89 -1.09 -3.66 -5.77
CA ASP A 89 -2.24 -3.22 -4.99
C ASP A 89 -2.46 -4.10 -3.76
N THR A 90 -2.27 -5.41 -3.90
CA THR A 90 -2.37 -6.32 -2.75
C THR A 90 -1.28 -6.05 -1.72
N ILE A 91 -0.03 -5.83 -2.14
CA ILE A 91 1.07 -5.44 -1.24
C ILE A 91 0.69 -4.14 -0.52
N ALA A 92 0.22 -3.15 -1.29
CA ALA A 92 -0.19 -1.84 -0.80
C ALA A 92 -1.31 -1.92 0.25
N LEU A 93 -2.33 -2.76 0.02
CA LEU A 93 -3.45 -2.98 0.95
C LEU A 93 -3.00 -3.70 2.21
N ARG A 94 -2.14 -4.72 2.09
CA ARG A 94 -1.64 -5.48 3.25
C ARG A 94 -0.77 -4.66 4.16
N ARG A 95 0.12 -3.83 3.61
CA ARG A 95 0.96 -2.90 4.39
C ARG A 95 0.13 -1.88 5.16
N ARG A 96 -1.09 -1.56 4.69
CA ARG A 96 -2.01 -0.60 5.30
C ARG A 96 -3.15 -1.26 6.08
N LYS A 97 -3.13 -2.59 6.26
CA LYS A 97 -4.23 -3.32 6.91
C LYS A 97 -4.53 -2.71 8.30
N GLY A 98 -5.80 -2.47 8.57
CA GLY A 98 -6.25 -1.87 9.83
C GLY A 98 -6.22 -0.34 9.85
N THR A 99 -5.83 0.31 8.76
CA THR A 99 -5.92 1.77 8.61
C THR A 99 -7.15 2.17 7.78
N ILE A 100 -7.66 3.37 8.01
CA ILE A 100 -8.79 3.97 7.27
C ILE A 100 -8.47 4.03 5.76
N GLY A 101 -7.26 4.48 5.41
CA GLY A 101 -6.83 4.60 4.02
C GLY A 101 -6.76 3.28 3.24
N ALA A 102 -6.69 2.12 3.91
CA ALA A 102 -6.79 0.83 3.22
C ALA A 102 -8.20 0.58 2.66
N ILE A 103 -9.24 0.99 3.39
CA ILE A 103 -10.64 0.82 2.94
C ILE A 103 -10.92 1.80 1.81
N GLU A 104 -10.43 3.03 1.90
CA GLU A 104 -10.56 4.03 0.84
C GLU A 104 -9.90 3.57 -0.45
N LEU A 105 -8.65 3.09 -0.37
CA LEU A 105 -7.93 2.53 -1.51
C LEU A 105 -8.67 1.32 -2.09
N LEU A 106 -9.16 0.40 -1.26
CA LEU A 106 -9.92 -0.76 -1.70
C LEU A 106 -11.22 -0.36 -2.43
N ALA A 107 -11.96 0.60 -1.87
CA ALA A 107 -13.18 1.11 -2.46
C ALA A 107 -12.89 1.74 -3.83
N PHE A 108 -11.85 2.57 -3.93
CA PHE A 108 -11.43 3.13 -5.22
C PHE A 108 -10.99 2.03 -6.19
N ASN A 109 -10.21 1.04 -5.76
CA ASN A 109 -9.73 -0.01 -6.65
C ASN A 109 -10.87 -0.81 -7.29
N LEU A 110 -11.92 -1.13 -6.50
CA LEU A 110 -13.08 -1.90 -6.95
C LEU A 110 -14.11 -1.06 -7.75
N THR A 111 -14.37 0.17 -7.32
CA THR A 111 -15.49 0.97 -7.86
C THR A 111 -15.06 2.12 -8.76
N LYS A 112 -13.79 2.53 -8.67
CA LYS A 112 -13.23 3.79 -9.23
C LYS A 112 -13.86 5.07 -8.67
N TRP A 113 -14.57 4.99 -7.55
CA TRP A 113 -15.14 6.13 -6.86
C TRP A 113 -14.26 6.54 -5.68
N GLY A 114 -14.08 7.84 -5.49
CA GLY A 114 -13.43 8.34 -4.29
C GLY A 114 -14.28 8.01 -3.06
N ALA A 115 -13.66 7.43 -2.04
CA ALA A 115 -14.30 7.14 -0.76
C ALA A 115 -13.54 7.86 0.35
N HIS A 116 -14.29 8.35 1.34
CA HIS A 116 -13.74 8.91 2.56
C HIS A 116 -14.28 8.09 3.74
N CYS A 117 -13.39 7.38 4.42
CA CYS A 117 -13.75 6.51 5.52
C CYS A 117 -13.72 7.29 6.84
N VAL A 118 -14.82 7.23 7.59
CA VAL A 118 -14.98 7.94 8.86
C VAL A 118 -15.10 6.93 9.99
N GLU A 119 -14.41 7.18 11.10
CA GLU A 119 -14.54 6.33 12.28
C GLU A 119 -15.94 6.43 12.88
N LEU A 120 -16.74 5.36 12.71
CA LEU A 120 -18.10 5.33 13.23
C LEU A 120 -18.14 5.30 14.76
N ARG A 121 -17.12 4.77 15.44
CA ARG A 121 -17.08 4.70 16.91
C ARG A 121 -17.20 6.08 17.57
N GLU A 122 -16.60 7.10 16.97
CA GLU A 122 -16.63 8.47 17.51
C GLU A 122 -17.92 9.22 17.14
N ASN A 123 -18.58 8.80 16.07
CA ASN A 123 -19.70 9.54 15.47
C ASN A 123 -21.06 8.85 15.68
N ILE A 124 -21.08 7.56 16.03
CA ILE A 124 -22.27 6.75 16.22
C ILE A 124 -22.48 6.42 17.70
N ALA A 125 -23.73 6.51 18.14
CA ALA A 125 -24.18 6.02 19.44
C ALA A 125 -23.99 4.51 19.51
N TRP A 126 -23.22 4.04 20.49
CA TRP A 126 -23.05 2.62 20.75
C TRP A 126 -23.37 2.30 22.21
N HIS A 127 -23.95 1.12 22.44
CA HIS A 127 -24.24 0.63 23.78
C HIS A 127 -23.03 -0.13 24.33
N GLN A 128 -22.49 0.28 25.47
CA GLN A 128 -21.39 -0.41 26.13
C GLN A 128 -21.91 -1.57 26.99
N HIS A 129 -21.30 -2.74 26.86
CA HIS A 129 -21.63 -3.89 27.68
C HIS A 129 -21.21 -3.65 29.15
N LEU A 130 -22.14 -3.80 30.10
CA LEU A 130 -21.89 -3.48 31.51
C LEU A 130 -20.77 -4.30 32.15
N ASN A 131 -20.58 -5.56 31.74
CA ASN A 131 -19.51 -6.42 32.28
C ASN A 131 -18.17 -6.23 31.55
N HIS A 132 -18.16 -5.51 30.43
CA HIS A 132 -16.95 -5.22 29.66
C HIS A 132 -16.96 -3.74 29.32
N GLN A 133 -16.94 -2.93 30.37
CA GLN A 133 -16.58 -1.53 30.23
C GLN A 133 -15.19 -1.50 29.61
N ARG A 134 -15.00 -0.55 28.69
CA ARG A 134 -13.76 -0.33 27.98
C ARG A 134 -13.16 1.03 28.38
N PRO A 135 -12.48 1.11 29.55
CA PRO A 135 -11.74 2.30 29.96
C PRO A 135 -10.45 2.48 29.15
N ASP A 136 -10.05 1.47 28.36
CA ASP A 136 -8.87 1.39 27.49
C ASP A 136 -8.88 2.38 26.31
N ALA A 137 -10.00 3.10 26.09
CA ALA A 137 -10.01 4.36 25.35
C ALA A 137 -9.43 5.56 26.17
N GLY A 138 -8.92 5.29 27.37
CA GLY A 138 -7.99 6.13 28.12
C GLY A 138 -8.59 7.02 29.21
N GLY A 139 -9.75 6.70 29.79
CA GLY A 139 -10.37 7.59 30.78
C GLY A 139 -11.19 6.90 31.86
N ALA A 140 -11.27 7.56 33.02
CA ALA A 140 -12.35 7.34 33.96
C ALA A 140 -13.70 7.48 33.21
N PRO A 141 -14.77 6.76 33.63
CA PRO A 141 -16.10 6.98 33.07
C PRO A 141 -16.35 8.48 32.97
N PRO A 142 -16.84 9.02 31.84
CA PRO A 142 -16.97 10.46 31.67
C PRO A 142 -17.71 11.13 32.83
N TYR A 143 -18.72 10.46 33.39
CA TYR A 143 -19.50 10.91 34.55
C TYR A 143 -18.84 10.70 35.93
N ALA A 144 -17.66 10.10 35.99
CA ALA A 144 -16.87 9.95 37.21
C ALA A 144 -15.89 11.13 37.42
N GLN A 145 -15.75 12.03 36.45
CA GLN A 145 -14.85 13.19 36.55
C GLN A 145 -15.47 14.31 37.40
N PRO A 146 -14.67 15.01 38.23
CA PRO A 146 -15.15 16.15 39.01
C PRO A 146 -15.76 17.23 38.11
N GLY A 147 -16.97 17.72 38.46
CA GLY A 147 -17.65 18.78 37.71
C GLY A 147 -18.41 18.32 36.47
N VAL A 148 -18.32 17.04 36.08
CA VAL A 148 -19.16 16.47 35.04
C VAL A 148 -20.51 16.08 35.65
N THR A 149 -21.58 16.63 35.09
CA THR A 149 -22.95 16.26 35.48
C THR A 149 -23.59 15.43 34.37
N ARG A 150 -24.75 14.82 34.64
CA ARG A 150 -25.54 14.15 33.59
C ARG A 150 -25.92 15.04 32.41
N ASN A 151 -25.87 16.37 32.58
CA ASN A 151 -26.21 17.34 31.53
C ASN A 151 -24.96 17.82 30.76
N THR A 152 -23.76 17.42 31.18
CA THR A 152 -22.52 17.76 30.48
C THR A 152 -22.46 16.95 29.19
N VAL A 153 -22.27 17.64 28.07
CA VAL A 153 -22.17 17.01 26.75
C VAL A 153 -20.78 16.40 26.61
N ILE A 154 -20.73 15.11 26.29
CA ILE A 154 -19.50 14.34 26.04
C ILE A 154 -19.53 13.93 24.57
N ARG A 155 -18.36 13.90 23.91
CA ARG A 155 -18.26 13.44 22.51
C ARG A 155 -18.83 12.02 22.39
N GLY A 156 -19.82 11.84 21.52
CA GLY A 156 -20.55 10.58 21.36
C GLY A 156 -21.69 10.37 22.37
N GLY A 157 -22.08 11.40 23.13
CA GLY A 157 -23.22 11.38 24.05
C GLY A 157 -24.55 11.78 23.40
N THR A 158 -25.66 11.59 24.12
CA THR A 158 -27.00 12.04 23.68
C THR A 158 -27.18 13.55 23.83
N VAL A 159 -28.02 14.14 22.98
CA VAL A 159 -28.34 15.57 22.97
C VAL A 159 -28.98 16.02 24.29
N THR A 160 -28.46 17.11 24.90
CA THR A 160 -29.04 17.72 26.10
C THR A 160 -29.91 18.93 25.73
N LEU A 161 -31.15 18.98 26.20
CA LEU A 161 -32.09 20.08 25.87
C LEU A 161 -31.90 21.33 26.73
N ARG A 162 -30.99 21.28 27.71
CA ARG A 162 -30.82 22.32 28.74
C ARG A 162 -29.65 23.27 28.47
N ASP A 163 -28.87 23.01 27.43
CA ASP A 163 -27.72 23.81 27.03
C ASP A 163 -27.92 24.34 25.60
N PRO A 164 -28.49 25.55 25.45
CA PRO A 164 -28.76 26.11 24.13
C PRO A 164 -27.48 26.42 23.35
N ALA A 165 -26.36 26.70 24.03
CA ALA A 165 -25.08 26.96 23.38
C ALA A 165 -24.56 25.70 22.70
N MET A 166 -24.57 24.56 23.40
CA MET A 166 -24.18 23.29 22.81
C MET A 166 -25.16 22.80 21.75
N LEU A 167 -26.47 23.09 21.87
CA LEU A 167 -27.45 22.76 20.83
C LEU A 167 -27.17 23.49 19.51
N SER A 168 -26.62 24.71 19.57
CA SER A 168 -26.27 25.49 18.37
C SER A 168 -25.17 24.84 17.53
N LEU A 169 -24.39 23.91 18.09
CA LEU A 169 -23.34 23.18 17.39
C LEU A 169 -23.85 21.98 16.58
N ARG A 170 -25.13 21.61 16.71
CA ARG A 170 -25.70 20.44 16.02
C ARG A 170 -25.60 20.63 14.50
N GLY A 171 -25.02 19.64 13.81
CA GLY A 171 -24.82 19.64 12.36
C GLY A 171 -23.65 20.51 11.89
N THR A 172 -22.86 21.08 12.80
CA THR A 172 -21.64 21.83 12.49
C THR A 172 -20.41 20.91 12.59
N PRO A 173 -19.22 21.33 12.10
CA PRO A 173 -17.98 20.57 12.29
C PRO A 173 -17.57 20.34 13.76
N PHE A 174 -18.16 21.09 14.70
CA PHE A 174 -17.90 20.99 16.12
C PHE A 174 -19.01 20.26 16.89
N ASP A 175 -19.89 19.56 16.17
CA ASP A 175 -20.96 18.77 16.76
C ASP A 175 -20.39 17.63 17.64
N PRO A 176 -20.67 17.61 18.95
CA PRO A 176 -20.19 16.58 19.87
C PRO A 176 -21.16 15.39 20.02
N TYR A 177 -22.35 15.44 19.42
CA TYR A 177 -23.41 14.46 19.67
C TYR A 177 -23.19 13.14 18.92
N ALA A 178 -23.63 12.04 19.53
CA ALA A 178 -23.73 10.77 18.84
C ALA A 178 -24.99 10.69 17.97
N TYR A 179 -24.84 10.06 16.80
CA TYR A 179 -25.92 9.79 15.86
C TYR A 179 -26.26 8.30 15.84
N TYR A 180 -27.52 7.98 15.55
CA TYR A 180 -27.89 6.60 15.22
C TYR A 180 -27.82 6.42 13.70
N PRO A 181 -27.33 5.27 13.20
CA PRO A 181 -27.34 5.01 11.77
C PRO A 181 -28.78 5.02 11.26
N GLU A 182 -29.06 5.86 10.26
CA GLU A 182 -30.35 5.88 9.59
C GLU A 182 -30.47 4.66 8.68
N VAL A 183 -31.02 3.56 9.19
CA VAL A 183 -31.29 2.36 8.40
C VAL A 183 -32.68 2.50 7.79
N ARG A 184 -32.77 2.97 6.54
CA ARG A 184 -34.04 2.96 5.80
C ARG A 184 -34.38 1.53 5.37
N PRO A 185 -35.65 1.09 5.51
CA PRO A 185 -36.06 -0.21 4.99
C PRO A 185 -35.76 -0.32 3.48
N PRO A 186 -35.41 -1.51 2.98
CA PRO A 186 -35.24 -1.72 1.55
C PRO A 186 -36.56 -1.39 0.86
N ALA A 187 -36.54 -0.43 -0.06
CA ALA A 187 -37.71 -0.08 -0.87
C ALA A 187 -37.68 -0.97 -2.13
N PRO A 188 -38.59 -1.95 -2.28
CA PRO A 188 -38.64 -2.76 -3.49
C PRO A 188 -38.97 -1.87 -4.69
N GLY A 189 -38.18 -1.92 -5.75
CA GLY A 189 -38.45 -1.23 -7.02
C GLY A 189 -37.97 0.23 -7.12
N GLY A 190 -37.34 0.79 -6.08
CA GLY A 190 -36.73 2.12 -6.16
C GLY A 190 -35.29 2.06 -6.66
N LEU A 191 -35.03 2.55 -7.88
CA LEU A 191 -33.67 2.71 -8.41
C LEU A 191 -32.97 3.81 -7.58
N ARG A 192 -32.03 3.42 -6.72
CA ARG A 192 -31.26 4.35 -5.90
C ARG A 192 -30.10 4.89 -6.72
N ILE A 193 -30.21 6.14 -7.13
CA ILE A 193 -29.07 6.95 -7.54
C ILE A 193 -28.55 7.57 -6.24
N ASN A 194 -27.36 7.14 -5.81
CA ASN A 194 -26.63 7.80 -4.73
C ASN A 194 -26.09 9.14 -5.23
#